data_AF-A0A820N0I7-F1
#
_entry.id   AF-A0A820N0I7-F1
#
_cell.length_a   1.000
_cell.length_b   1.000
_cell.length_c   1.000
_cell.angle_alpha   90.00
_cell.angle_beta   90.00
_cell.angle_gamma   90.00
#
_symmetry.space_group_name_H-M   'P 1'
#
loop_
_entity.id
_entity.type
_entity.pdbx_description
1 polymer ?
#
loop_
_entity_poly.entity_id
_entity_poly.type
_entity_poly.pdbx_seq_one_letter_code
_entity_poly.pdbx_strand_id
1 'polypeptide(L)'
;MGHGSMSYQLKTGRLIMVLVNVILFLIGATLLGEGIDLLISGRFHNFTEFISNVQSSNNTKNNVVSDEILYIIMIIPGFTLLSIGFFGCSGAITQIHCLLFFYSFIVVINLMLQMMIIICSIVFPSKIKEKFISIIRVLIRDKYKGPLEKNLQLTSYLWDLIMYQLKCCGIESKNDFDITNNWNRTNPWWTNSMSIENKNFKYPLTCCPINNISNKDWQLSQEAISCALHGNNIYAIGCYKKLLDILHSSQTTIFIVILLIIMIEMAALIFVLVIYNRNQMNRLHHIMEGLPPPYPTRTRMNNANLYFQI
;
A
#
# COMPACT_ATOMS: atom_id res chain seq x y z
N MET A 1 11.52 23.46 38.08
CA MET A 1 11.05 24.06 36.81
C MET A 1 10.74 23.05 35.69
N GLY A 2 10.93 21.73 35.86
CA GLY A 2 10.69 20.72 34.79
C GLY A 2 9.31 20.04 34.74
N HIS A 3 8.42 20.23 35.73
CA HIS A 3 7.12 19.54 35.75
C HIS A 3 6.10 20.11 34.74
N GLY A 4 6.19 21.42 34.44
CA GLY A 4 5.29 22.10 33.50
C GLY A 4 5.58 21.80 32.03
N SER A 5 6.86 21.80 31.63
CA SER A 5 7.27 21.50 30.24
C SER A 5 7.01 20.04 29.86
N MET A 6 7.25 19.10 30.78
CA MET A 6 7.00 17.66 30.58
C MET A 6 5.50 17.32 30.42
N SER A 7 4.62 18.09 31.05
CA SER A 7 3.15 17.93 30.90
C SER A 7 2.67 18.46 29.55
N TYR A 8 3.21 19.59 29.09
CA TYR A 8 2.90 20.18 27.79
C TYR A 8 3.40 19.30 26.61
N GLN A 9 4.62 18.76 26.73
CA GLN A 9 5.21 17.88 25.70
C GLN A 9 4.38 16.60 25.49
N LEU A 10 3.85 15.98 26.55
CA LEU A 10 3.02 14.78 26.41
C LEU A 10 1.65 15.08 25.79
N LYS A 11 1.03 16.22 26.13
CA LYS A 11 -0.23 16.66 25.51
C LYS A 11 -0.05 16.90 24.01
N THR A 12 1.05 17.55 23.63
CA THR A 12 1.40 17.82 22.23
C THR A 12 1.66 16.51 21.47
N GLY A 13 2.41 15.57 22.05
CA GLY A 13 2.66 14.26 21.44
C GLY A 13 1.39 13.44 21.21
N ARG A 14 0.44 13.46 22.15
CA ARG A 14 -0.86 12.78 21.99
C ARG A 14 -1.68 13.38 20.85
N LEU A 15 -1.68 14.71 20.72
CA LEU A 15 -2.35 15.40 19.61
C LEU A 15 -1.76 14.98 18.26
N ILE A 16 -0.43 14.99 18.13
CA ILE A 16 0.27 14.57 16.91
C ILE A 16 -0.05 13.11 16.57
N MET A 17 -0.01 12.21 17.56
CA MET A 17 -0.34 10.80 17.37
C MET A 17 -1.77 10.61 16.86
N VAL A 18 -2.74 11.37 17.41
CA VAL A 18 -4.13 11.32 16.93
C VAL A 18 -4.22 11.83 15.48
N LEU A 19 -3.61 12.98 15.16
CA LEU A 19 -3.65 13.54 13.82
C LEU A 19 -3.07 12.59 12.76
N VAL A 20 -1.89 12.01 13.03
CA VAL A 20 -1.26 11.04 12.12
C VAL A 20 -2.13 9.81 11.94
N ASN A 21 -2.67 9.25 13.02
CA ASN A 21 -3.50 8.04 12.94
C ASN A 21 -4.88 8.30 12.30
N VAL A 22 -5.44 9.52 12.39
CA VAL A 22 -6.65 9.90 11.64
C VAL A 22 -6.36 9.89 10.14
N ILE A 23 -5.21 10.44 9.72
CA ILE A 23 -4.81 10.43 8.30
C ILE A 23 -4.65 8.98 7.82
N LEU A 24 -3.97 8.13 8.59
CA LEU A 24 -3.82 6.70 8.26
C LEU A 24 -5.17 5.97 8.19
N PHE A 25 -6.10 6.29 9.08
CA PHE A 25 -7.46 5.73 9.05
C PHE A 25 -8.19 6.09 7.77
N LEU A 26 -8.15 7.37 7.36
CA LEU A 26 -8.80 7.83 6.12
C LEU A 26 -8.18 7.19 4.87
N ILE A 27 -6.85 7.14 4.80
CA ILE A 27 -6.14 6.46 3.70
C ILE A 27 -6.51 4.97 3.68
N GLY A 28 -6.47 4.30 4.83
CA GLY A 28 -6.86 2.89 4.95
C GLY A 28 -8.30 2.63 4.52
N ALA A 29 -9.24 3.49 4.91
CA ALA A 29 -10.65 3.38 4.53
C ALA A 29 -10.85 3.52 3.02
N THR A 30 -10.19 4.50 2.39
CA THR A 30 -10.26 4.68 0.93
C THR A 30 -9.67 3.48 0.19
N LEU A 31 -8.49 3.02 0.59
CA LEU A 31 -7.82 1.89 -0.05
C LEU A 31 -8.59 0.57 0.11
N LEU A 32 -9.17 0.34 1.30
CA LEU A 32 -10.00 -0.82 1.56
C LEU A 32 -11.31 -0.77 0.76
N GLY A 33 -11.93 0.40 0.65
CA GLY A 33 -13.14 0.61 -0.15
C GLY A 33 -12.92 0.24 -1.61
N GLU A 34 -11.86 0.79 -2.22
CA GLU A 34 -11.48 0.47 -3.61
C GLU A 34 -11.13 -1.02 -3.78
N GLY A 35 -10.45 -1.63 -2.81
CA GLY A 35 -10.14 -3.05 -2.83
C GLY A 35 -11.40 -3.94 -2.78
N ILE A 36 -12.39 -3.57 -1.96
CA ILE A 36 -13.67 -4.28 -1.87
C ILE A 36 -14.49 -4.10 -3.14
N ASP A 37 -14.51 -2.90 -3.73
CA ASP A 37 -15.19 -2.64 -5.01
C ASP A 37 -14.63 -3.53 -6.14
N LEU A 38 -13.30 -3.64 -6.21
CA LEU A 38 -12.62 -4.55 -7.14
C LEU A 38 -12.95 -6.03 -6.87
N LEU A 39 -13.03 -6.44 -5.60
CA LEU A 39 -13.40 -7.81 -5.21
C LEU A 39 -14.84 -8.15 -5.67
N ILE A 40 -15.78 -7.24 -5.47
CA ILE A 40 -17.19 -7.43 -5.85
C ILE A 40 -17.31 -7.46 -7.38
N SER A 41 -16.67 -6.51 -8.07
CA SER A 41 -16.67 -6.44 -9.54
C SER A 41 -16.05 -7.69 -10.17
N GLY A 42 -14.96 -8.22 -9.60
CA GLY A 42 -14.34 -9.46 -10.04
C GLY A 42 -15.24 -10.69 -9.83
N ARG A 43 -15.90 -10.81 -8.67
CA ARG A 43 -16.84 -11.91 -8.40
C ARG A 43 -18.09 -11.86 -9.26
N PHE A 44 -18.63 -10.66 -9.51
CA PHE A 44 -19.83 -10.49 -10.32
C PHE A 44 -19.61 -10.93 -11.77
N HIS A 45 -18.43 -10.66 -12.34
CA HIS A 45 -18.07 -11.09 -13.69
C HIS A 45 -18.04 -12.62 -13.83
N ASN A 46 -17.51 -13.33 -12.81
CA ASN A 46 -17.49 -14.79 -12.76
C ASN A 46 -18.91 -15.40 -12.65
N PHE A 47 -19.82 -14.73 -11.93
CA PHE A 47 -21.21 -15.17 -11.85
C PHE A 47 -21.95 -14.99 -13.18
N THR A 48 -21.76 -13.87 -13.88
CA THR A 48 -22.36 -13.64 -15.20
C THR A 48 -21.86 -14.64 -16.25
N GLU A 49 -20.58 -15.01 -16.20
CA GLU A 49 -19.98 -16.00 -17.10
C GLU A 49 -20.40 -17.44 -16.74
N PHE A 50 -20.59 -17.74 -15.45
CA PHE A 50 -21.21 -18.99 -15.01
C PHE A 50 -22.64 -19.13 -15.55
N ILE A 51 -23.45 -18.06 -15.50
CA ILE A 51 -24.81 -18.08 -16.05
C ILE A 51 -24.83 -18.20 -17.59
N SER A 52 -23.85 -17.62 -18.30
CA SER A 52 -23.74 -17.81 -19.76
C SER A 52 -23.20 -19.20 -20.16
N ASN A 53 -22.38 -19.83 -19.32
CA ASN A 53 -21.76 -21.13 -19.60
C ASN A 53 -22.58 -22.33 -19.09
N VAL A 54 -23.63 -22.11 -18.30
CA VAL A 54 -24.64 -23.16 -17.99
C VAL A 54 -25.40 -23.63 -19.25
N GLN A 55 -25.26 -22.93 -20.38
CA GLN A 55 -25.74 -23.40 -21.70
C GLN A 55 -24.76 -24.32 -22.46
N SER A 56 -23.50 -24.49 -22.01
CA SER A 56 -22.58 -25.43 -22.67
C SER A 56 -21.51 -25.94 -21.72
N SER A 57 -21.80 -27.10 -21.13
CA SER A 57 -20.83 -27.91 -20.41
C SER A 57 -19.74 -28.40 -21.36
N ASN A 58 -18.50 -27.96 -21.14
CA ASN A 58 -17.34 -28.83 -21.29
C ASN A 58 -16.12 -28.32 -20.50
N ASN A 59 -15.43 -29.29 -19.91
CA ASN A 59 -14.37 -29.17 -18.92
C ASN A 59 -13.23 -28.22 -19.34
N THR A 60 -13.05 -27.12 -18.60
CA THR A 60 -11.77 -26.42 -18.54
C THR A 60 -11.40 -26.16 -17.08
N LYS A 61 -10.37 -26.87 -16.61
CA LYS A 61 -9.69 -26.56 -15.36
C LYS A 61 -8.87 -25.29 -15.59
N ASN A 62 -9.49 -24.13 -15.36
CA ASN A 62 -8.81 -22.85 -15.46
C ASN A 62 -8.20 -22.50 -14.10
N ASN A 63 -6.93 -22.12 -14.11
CA ASN A 63 -6.21 -21.64 -12.94
C ASN A 63 -6.81 -20.30 -12.48
N VAL A 64 -7.60 -20.35 -11.41
CA VAL A 64 -8.36 -19.24 -10.78
C VAL A 64 -7.47 -18.20 -10.06
N VAL A 65 -6.19 -18.07 -10.42
CA VAL A 65 -5.20 -17.37 -9.58
C VAL A 65 -5.03 -15.88 -9.93
N SER A 66 -5.59 -15.39 -11.04
CA SER A 66 -5.26 -14.05 -11.57
C SER A 66 -6.12 -12.89 -11.05
N ASP A 67 -7.35 -13.16 -10.60
CA ASP A 67 -8.25 -12.12 -10.06
C ASP A 67 -7.97 -11.81 -8.59
N GLU A 68 -7.40 -12.77 -7.87
CA GLU A 68 -7.21 -12.63 -6.43
C GLU A 68 -6.13 -11.61 -6.06
N ILE A 69 -5.07 -11.55 -6.85
CA ILE A 69 -3.85 -10.84 -6.45
C ILE A 69 -4.06 -9.33 -6.38
N LEU A 70 -4.84 -8.74 -7.30
CA LEU A 70 -4.99 -7.28 -7.38
C LEU A 70 -5.81 -6.72 -6.21
N TYR A 71 -6.95 -7.32 -5.89
CA TYR A 71 -7.74 -6.86 -4.73
C TYR A 71 -7.02 -7.20 -3.41
N ILE A 72 -6.27 -8.31 -3.33
CA ILE A 72 -5.49 -8.66 -2.14
C ILE A 72 -4.46 -7.58 -1.82
N ILE A 73 -3.76 -7.07 -2.84
CA ILE A 73 -2.75 -6.01 -2.71
C ILE A 73 -3.36 -4.69 -2.21
N MET A 74 -4.67 -4.45 -2.39
CA MET A 74 -5.34 -3.25 -1.87
C MET A 74 -6.01 -3.49 -0.50
N ILE A 75 -6.70 -4.63 -0.34
CA ILE A 75 -7.44 -4.97 0.87
C ILE A 75 -6.50 -5.18 2.07
N ILE A 76 -5.41 -5.94 1.92
CA ILE A 76 -4.51 -6.23 3.06
C ILE A 76 -3.89 -4.95 3.63
N PRO A 77 -3.19 -4.10 2.85
CA PRO A 77 -2.65 -2.86 3.40
C PRO A 77 -3.76 -1.89 3.81
N GLY A 78 -4.88 -1.82 3.09
CA GLY A 78 -6.02 -0.96 3.46
C GLY A 78 -6.59 -1.29 4.84
N PHE A 79 -6.88 -2.57 5.09
CA PHE A 79 -7.31 -3.08 6.39
C PHE A 79 -6.25 -2.85 7.49
N THR A 80 -4.97 -3.05 7.16
CA THR A 80 -3.85 -2.83 8.09
C THR A 80 -3.79 -1.37 8.53
N LEU A 81 -3.80 -0.43 7.58
CA LEU A 81 -3.77 1.01 7.84
C LEU A 81 -5.01 1.49 8.59
N LEU A 82 -6.19 0.99 8.22
CA LEU A 82 -7.44 1.25 8.93
C LEU A 82 -7.34 0.82 10.41
N SER A 83 -6.81 -0.39 10.65
CA SER A 83 -6.62 -0.93 12.00
C SER A 83 -5.62 -0.10 12.81
N ILE A 84 -4.45 0.24 12.23
CA ILE A 84 -3.47 1.12 12.87
C ILE A 84 -4.10 2.47 13.24
N GLY A 85 -4.84 3.07 12.30
CA GLY A 85 -5.51 4.35 12.52
C GLY A 85 -6.56 4.28 13.62
N PHE A 86 -7.41 3.24 13.61
CA PHE A 86 -8.47 3.05 14.60
C PHE A 86 -7.92 2.82 16.01
N PHE A 87 -7.00 1.86 16.17
CA PHE A 87 -6.40 1.54 17.47
C PHE A 87 -5.48 2.66 17.96
N GLY A 88 -4.77 3.34 17.05
CA GLY A 88 -3.92 4.48 17.37
C GLY A 88 -4.70 5.68 17.89
N CYS A 89 -5.79 6.07 17.21
CA CYS A 89 -6.65 7.17 17.67
C CYS A 89 -7.36 6.80 18.98
N SER A 90 -8.00 5.63 19.01
CA SER A 90 -8.80 5.21 20.18
C SER A 90 -7.91 4.99 21.40
N GLY A 91 -6.73 4.38 21.23
CA GLY A 91 -5.75 4.18 22.30
C GLY A 91 -5.21 5.50 22.87
N ALA A 92 -4.98 6.51 22.01
CA ALA A 92 -4.52 7.82 22.45
C ALA A 92 -5.60 8.62 23.22
N ILE A 93 -6.87 8.51 22.82
CA ILE A 93 -8.00 9.23 23.44
C ILE A 93 -8.46 8.54 24.73
N THR A 94 -8.74 7.24 24.66
CA THR A 94 -9.43 6.50 25.75
C THR A 94 -8.51 6.04 26.86
N GLN A 95 -7.18 6.09 26.67
CA GLN A 95 -6.16 5.61 27.61
C GLN A 95 -6.35 4.12 28.00
N ILE A 96 -7.10 3.34 27.21
CA ILE A 96 -7.29 1.90 27.43
C ILE A 96 -6.03 1.17 27.00
N HIS A 97 -5.36 0.52 27.96
CA HIS A 97 -4.11 -0.23 27.72
C HIS A 97 -4.24 -1.31 26.64
N CYS A 98 -5.39 -1.99 26.58
CA CYS A 98 -5.63 -3.04 25.61
C CYS A 98 -5.56 -2.52 24.15
N LEU A 99 -6.14 -1.35 23.87
CA LEU A 99 -6.10 -0.74 22.52
C LEU A 99 -4.68 -0.30 22.13
N LEU A 100 -3.92 0.21 23.10
CA LEU A 100 -2.53 0.62 22.90
C LEU A 100 -1.60 -0.59 22.65
N PHE A 101 -1.91 -1.73 23.27
CA PHE A 101 -1.24 -3.02 23.01
C PHE A 101 -1.52 -3.51 21.59
N PHE A 102 -2.78 -3.54 21.14
CA PHE A 102 -3.11 -3.93 19.76
C PHE A 102 -2.46 -3.01 18.73
N TYR A 103 -2.47 -1.70 18.95
CA TYR A 103 -1.75 -0.74 18.11
C TYR A 103 -0.25 -1.10 17.99
N SER A 104 0.42 -1.30 19.13
CA SER A 104 1.85 -1.65 19.14
C SER A 104 2.13 -2.98 18.47
N PHE A 105 1.27 -3.97 18.69
CA PHE A 105 1.39 -5.29 18.08
C PHE A 105 1.36 -5.21 16.54
N ILE A 106 0.41 -4.45 15.99
CA ILE A 106 0.33 -4.26 14.53
C ILE A 106 1.54 -3.48 14.00
N VAL A 107 2.00 -2.44 14.69
CA VAL A 107 3.21 -1.68 14.28
C VAL A 107 4.46 -2.57 14.29
N VAL A 108 4.63 -3.43 15.30
CA VAL A 108 5.75 -4.39 15.36
C VAL A 108 5.69 -5.39 14.20
N ILE A 109 4.50 -5.88 13.84
CA ILE A 109 4.35 -6.75 12.67
C ILE A 109 4.78 -6.03 11.38
N ASN A 110 4.41 -4.76 11.21
CA ASN A 110 4.81 -3.97 10.03
C ASN A 110 6.34 -3.76 9.98
N LEU A 111 6.98 -3.46 11.10
CA LEU A 111 8.44 -3.39 11.19
C LEU A 111 9.08 -4.72 10.77
N MET A 112 8.57 -5.85 11.25
CA MET A 112 9.09 -7.17 10.87
C MET A 112 8.89 -7.45 9.38
N LEU A 113 7.73 -7.11 8.81
CA LEU A 113 7.47 -7.24 7.38
C LEU A 113 8.43 -6.39 6.53
N GLN A 114 8.70 -5.15 6.93
CA GLN A 114 9.68 -4.30 6.24
C GLN A 114 11.08 -4.91 6.27
N MET A 115 11.52 -5.40 7.43
CA MET A 115 12.82 -6.07 7.55
C MET A 115 12.89 -7.33 6.67
N MET A 116 11.82 -8.12 6.61
CA MET A 116 11.75 -9.28 5.73
C MET A 116 11.85 -8.89 4.25
N ILE A 117 11.13 -7.85 3.82
CA ILE A 117 11.17 -7.36 2.44
C ILE A 117 12.59 -6.90 2.08
N ILE A 118 13.25 -6.14 2.96
CA ILE A 118 14.63 -5.67 2.76
C ILE A 118 15.59 -6.85 2.60
N ILE A 119 15.54 -7.81 3.53
CA ILE A 119 16.42 -8.98 3.51
C ILE A 119 16.17 -9.82 2.25
N CYS A 120 14.91 -10.13 1.93
CA CYS A 120 14.58 -10.90 0.74
C CYS A 120 15.03 -10.20 -0.55
N SER A 121 14.89 -8.88 -0.63
CA SER A 121 15.30 -8.08 -1.80
C SER A 121 16.81 -8.16 -2.06
N ILE A 122 17.62 -8.25 -0.99
CA ILE A 122 19.08 -8.36 -1.09
C ILE A 122 19.50 -9.81 -1.38
N VAL A 123 18.90 -10.78 -0.71
CA VAL A 123 19.33 -12.20 -0.77
C VAL A 123 18.83 -12.91 -2.03
N PHE A 124 17.63 -12.57 -2.54
CA PHE A 124 16.98 -13.30 -3.64
C PHE A 124 16.50 -12.40 -4.80
N PRO A 125 17.37 -11.55 -5.38
CA PRO A 125 16.95 -10.59 -6.42
C PRO A 125 16.39 -11.27 -7.67
N SER A 126 16.95 -12.40 -8.10
CA SER A 126 16.49 -13.14 -9.28
C SER A 126 15.10 -13.75 -9.09
N LYS A 127 14.86 -14.42 -7.96
CA LYS A 127 13.55 -15.02 -7.65
C LYS A 127 12.46 -13.96 -7.52
N ILE A 128 12.78 -12.82 -6.92
CA ILE A 128 11.85 -11.68 -6.81
C ILE A 128 11.51 -11.15 -8.19
N LYS A 129 12.52 -10.95 -9.06
CA LYS A 129 12.31 -10.55 -10.45
C LYS A 129 11.37 -11.51 -11.18
N GLU A 130 11.66 -12.81 -11.15
CA GLU A 130 10.85 -13.82 -11.85
C GLU A 130 9.41 -13.85 -11.33
N LYS A 131 9.23 -13.79 -10.00
CA LYS A 131 7.89 -13.77 -9.40
C LYS A 131 7.13 -12.49 -9.75
N PHE A 132 7.80 -11.34 -9.71
CA PHE A 132 7.21 -10.05 -10.09
C PHE A 132 6.76 -10.05 -11.56
N ILE A 133 7.65 -10.46 -12.47
CA ILE A 133 7.35 -10.51 -13.91
C ILE A 133 6.23 -11.51 -14.19
N SER A 134 6.24 -12.69 -13.58
CA SER A 134 5.18 -13.69 -13.79
C SER A 134 3.81 -13.21 -13.31
N ILE A 135 3.72 -12.59 -12.13
CA ILE A 135 2.47 -12.00 -11.62
C ILE A 135 1.97 -10.92 -12.58
N ILE A 136 2.85 -10.01 -12.98
CA ILE A 136 2.45 -8.88 -13.82
C ILE A 136 2.08 -9.33 -15.25
N ARG A 137 2.78 -10.32 -15.80
CA ARG A 137 2.46 -10.87 -17.12
C ARG A 137 1.07 -11.47 -17.16
N VAL A 138 0.66 -12.14 -16.09
CA VAL A 138 -0.71 -12.64 -15.93
C VAL A 138 -1.70 -11.48 -15.87
N LEU A 139 -1.39 -10.41 -15.12
CA LEU A 139 -2.24 -9.22 -15.06
C LEU A 139 -2.43 -8.56 -16.43
N ILE A 140 -1.36 -8.36 -17.22
CA ILE A 140 -1.52 -7.79 -18.58
C ILE A 140 -2.31 -8.75 -19.48
N ARG A 141 -1.95 -10.04 -19.50
CA ARG A 141 -2.59 -11.05 -20.35
C ARG A 141 -4.11 -11.09 -20.18
N ASP A 142 -4.56 -11.08 -18.92
CA ASP A 142 -5.95 -11.37 -18.57
C ASP A 142 -6.77 -10.11 -18.27
N LYS A 143 -6.15 -9.02 -17.81
CA LYS A 143 -6.84 -7.80 -17.35
C LYS A 143 -6.61 -6.57 -18.18
N TYR A 144 -5.64 -6.58 -19.11
CA TYR A 144 -5.53 -5.47 -20.04
C TYR A 144 -6.63 -5.57 -21.10
N LYS A 145 -7.56 -4.63 -21.06
CA LYS A 145 -8.70 -4.53 -21.97
C LYS A 145 -8.66 -3.30 -22.88
N GLY A 146 -7.61 -2.49 -22.74
CA GLY A 146 -7.33 -1.32 -23.55
C GLY A 146 -8.08 -0.06 -23.11
N PRO A 147 -7.72 1.10 -23.67
CA PRO A 147 -8.29 2.41 -23.32
C PRO A 147 -9.75 2.61 -23.79
N LEU A 148 -10.34 1.61 -24.42
CA LEU A 148 -11.52 1.72 -25.28
C LEU A 148 -12.76 1.00 -24.75
N GLU A 149 -12.64 0.32 -23.62
CA GLU A 149 -13.79 -0.29 -22.99
C GLU A 149 -14.65 0.78 -22.30
N LYS A 150 -15.97 0.71 -22.49
CA LYS A 150 -16.94 1.69 -21.95
C LYS A 150 -16.88 1.83 -20.43
N ASN A 151 -16.34 0.81 -19.75
CA ASN A 151 -16.01 0.83 -18.34
C ASN A 151 -14.49 0.86 -18.25
N LEU A 152 -13.90 2.05 -18.13
CA LEU A 152 -12.45 2.22 -18.00
C LEU A 152 -11.96 1.36 -16.83
N GLN A 153 -11.37 0.21 -17.14
CA GLN A 153 -10.83 -0.65 -16.10
C GLN A 153 -9.57 0.01 -15.57
N LEU A 154 -9.55 0.30 -14.26
CA LEU A 154 -8.44 0.93 -13.55
C LEU A 154 -7.09 0.31 -13.95
N THR A 155 -7.05 -1.02 -14.12
CA THR A 155 -5.86 -1.76 -14.57
C THR A 155 -5.35 -1.32 -15.94
N SER A 156 -6.23 -1.16 -16.94
CA SER A 156 -5.81 -0.75 -18.29
C SER A 156 -5.32 0.71 -18.29
N TYR A 157 -6.03 1.59 -17.57
CA TYR A 157 -5.63 2.98 -17.41
C TYR A 157 -4.26 3.14 -16.73
N LEU A 158 -4.02 2.39 -15.65
CA LEU A 158 -2.72 2.41 -14.96
C LEU A 158 -1.60 1.91 -15.87
N TRP A 159 -1.83 0.85 -16.65
CA TRP A 159 -0.85 0.36 -17.62
C TRP A 159 -0.54 1.37 -18.71
N ASP A 160 -1.58 2.00 -19.25
CA ASP A 160 -1.45 3.07 -20.24
C ASP A 160 -0.64 4.25 -19.70
N LEU A 161 -0.91 4.67 -18.46
CA LEU A 161 -0.17 5.73 -17.79
C LEU A 161 1.30 5.35 -17.55
N ILE A 162 1.58 4.12 -17.13
CA ILE A 162 2.95 3.63 -16.93
C ILE A 162 3.72 3.64 -18.25
N MET A 163 3.15 3.06 -19.31
CA MET A 163 3.80 2.99 -20.63
C MET A 163 4.09 4.39 -21.19
N TYR A 164 3.12 5.29 -21.05
CA TYR A 164 3.26 6.69 -21.46
C TYR A 164 4.34 7.43 -20.65
N GLN A 165 4.30 7.36 -19.32
CA GLN A 165 5.23 8.09 -18.45
C GLN A 165 6.66 7.55 -18.56
N LEU A 166 6.83 6.23 -18.60
CA LEU A 166 8.13 5.59 -18.61
C LEU A 166 8.72 5.40 -20.02
N LYS A 167 7.95 5.73 -21.07
CA LYS A 167 8.34 5.57 -22.48
C LYS A 167 8.81 4.15 -22.77
N CYS A 168 7.97 3.19 -22.45
CA CYS A 168 8.21 1.76 -22.55
C CYS A 168 6.98 1.05 -23.12
N CYS A 169 7.13 -0.21 -23.54
CA CYS A 169 6.00 -1.01 -24.02
C CYS A 169 6.05 -2.43 -23.48
N GLY A 170 4.96 -2.87 -22.88
CA GLY A 170 4.86 -4.19 -22.24
C GLY A 170 5.73 -4.30 -20.99
N ILE A 171 5.95 -5.51 -20.50
CA ILE A 171 6.65 -5.75 -19.23
C ILE A 171 8.13 -5.92 -19.50
N GLU A 172 8.46 -6.95 -20.27
CA GLU A 172 9.82 -7.21 -20.75
C GLU A 172 9.96 -6.75 -22.19
N SER A 173 8.87 -6.80 -22.98
CA SER A 173 8.88 -6.42 -24.39
C SER A 173 7.47 -6.09 -24.90
N LYS A 174 7.39 -5.38 -26.03
CA LYS A 174 6.15 -5.14 -26.78
C LYS A 174 5.37 -6.43 -27.12
N ASN A 175 6.06 -7.55 -27.22
CA ASN A 175 5.45 -8.85 -27.51
C ASN A 175 4.58 -9.37 -26.35
N ASP A 176 4.67 -8.79 -25.14
CA ASP A 176 3.77 -9.13 -24.04
C ASP A 176 2.30 -8.81 -24.37
N PHE A 177 2.03 -7.95 -25.37
CA PHE A 177 0.68 -7.72 -25.86
C PHE A 177 0.18 -8.78 -26.83
N ASP A 178 1.04 -9.57 -27.47
CA ASP A 178 0.62 -10.59 -28.44
C ASP A 178 -0.18 -11.73 -27.78
N ILE A 179 0.02 -11.92 -26.46
CA ILE A 179 -0.64 -12.95 -25.66
C ILE A 179 -1.91 -12.47 -24.94
N THR A 180 -2.34 -11.22 -25.14
CA THR A 180 -3.53 -10.68 -24.46
C THR A 180 -4.80 -11.32 -24.98
N ASN A 181 -5.63 -11.84 -24.08
CA ASN A 181 -6.85 -12.58 -24.44
C ASN A 181 -8.09 -11.68 -24.50
N ASN A 182 -8.15 -10.64 -23.66
CA ASN A 182 -9.37 -9.88 -23.40
C ASN A 182 -9.33 -8.44 -23.94
N TRP A 183 -8.29 -8.08 -24.70
CA TRP A 183 -8.14 -6.73 -25.24
C TRP A 183 -8.94 -6.56 -26.53
N ASN A 184 -9.94 -5.66 -26.52
CA ASN A 184 -10.57 -5.19 -27.75
C ASN A 184 -9.63 -4.26 -28.52
N ARG A 185 -9.06 -4.79 -29.60
CA ARG A 185 -8.07 -4.11 -30.45
C ARG A 185 -8.69 -3.14 -31.46
N THR A 186 -10.01 -3.03 -31.55
CA THR A 186 -10.66 -2.23 -32.59
C THR A 186 -10.21 -0.77 -32.51
N ASN A 187 -9.71 -0.22 -33.61
CA ASN A 187 -9.31 1.17 -33.75
C ASN A 187 -10.56 2.08 -33.82
N PRO A 188 -10.81 2.97 -32.85
CA PRO A 188 -11.98 3.85 -32.84
C PRO A 188 -11.90 4.98 -33.87
N TRP A 189 -10.69 5.29 -34.39
CA TRP A 189 -10.47 6.25 -35.46
C TRP A 189 -10.55 5.60 -36.84
N TRP A 190 -10.90 4.31 -36.92
CA TRP A 190 -11.10 3.63 -38.19
C TRP A 190 -12.28 4.26 -38.95
N THR A 191 -12.09 4.51 -40.23
CA THR A 191 -13.10 5.01 -41.16
C THR A 191 -13.31 3.97 -42.25
N ASN A 192 -14.51 3.91 -42.84
CA ASN A 192 -14.83 2.99 -43.94
C ASN A 192 -13.90 3.16 -45.18
N SER A 193 -13.14 4.27 -45.24
CA SER A 193 -12.12 4.56 -46.24
C SER A 193 -10.74 3.95 -45.94
N MET A 194 -10.50 3.36 -44.76
CA MET A 194 -9.25 2.70 -44.38
C MET A 194 -9.31 1.18 -44.64
N SER A 195 -8.17 0.58 -45.01
CA SER A 195 -8.03 -0.86 -45.24
C SER A 195 -8.46 -1.70 -44.03
N ILE A 196 -8.84 -2.97 -44.28
CA ILE A 196 -9.23 -3.92 -43.22
C ILE A 196 -8.07 -4.17 -42.24
N GLU A 197 -6.82 -4.12 -42.71
CA GLU A 197 -5.62 -4.24 -41.86
C GLU A 197 -5.50 -3.09 -40.85
N ASN A 198 -6.05 -1.91 -41.14
CA ASN A 198 -6.05 -0.75 -40.24
C ASN A 198 -7.19 -0.76 -39.19
N LYS A 199 -7.97 -1.84 -39.14
CA LYS A 199 -9.12 -1.96 -38.24
C LYS A 199 -8.72 -2.28 -36.80
N ASN A 200 -7.59 -2.96 -36.58
CA ASN A 200 -7.18 -3.46 -35.26
C ASN A 200 -5.78 -2.98 -34.88
N PHE A 201 -5.64 -2.41 -33.69
CA PHE A 201 -4.36 -2.08 -33.08
C PHE A 201 -3.58 -3.33 -32.68
N LYS A 202 -2.31 -3.36 -33.07
CA LYS A 202 -1.36 -4.40 -32.65
C LYS A 202 -0.77 -4.09 -31.28
N TYR A 203 -0.57 -2.81 -30.98
CA TYR A 203 0.00 -2.32 -29.72
C TYR A 203 -0.84 -1.17 -29.13
N PRO A 204 -0.85 -1.01 -27.80
CA PRO A 204 -1.47 0.16 -27.17
C PRO A 204 -0.91 1.47 -27.71
N LEU A 205 -1.76 2.50 -27.82
CA LEU A 205 -1.31 3.82 -28.29
C LEU A 205 -0.24 4.45 -27.37
N THR A 206 -0.28 4.13 -26.09
CA THR A 206 0.69 4.57 -25.08
C THR A 206 2.07 3.93 -25.23
N CYS A 207 2.20 2.85 -26.01
CA CYS A 207 3.50 2.30 -26.43
C CYS A 207 4.19 3.11 -27.53
N CYS A 208 3.52 4.11 -28.10
CA CYS A 208 4.02 4.91 -29.20
C CYS A 208 4.43 6.31 -28.72
N PRO A 209 5.44 6.94 -29.34
CA PRO A 209 5.75 8.34 -29.09
C PRO A 209 4.58 9.23 -29.47
N ILE A 210 4.06 9.99 -28.51
CA ILE A 210 3.01 10.99 -28.74
C ILE A 210 3.67 12.35 -28.65
N ASN A 211 4.04 12.92 -29.80
CA ASN A 211 4.61 14.25 -29.89
C ASN A 211 3.51 15.26 -30.29
N ASN A 212 3.48 16.42 -29.64
CA ASN A 212 2.53 17.52 -29.87
C ASN A 212 1.04 17.18 -29.62
N ILE A 213 0.64 17.17 -28.35
CA ILE A 213 -0.78 17.35 -27.98
C ILE A 213 -1.09 18.83 -28.20
N SER A 214 -1.43 19.23 -29.42
CA SER A 214 -1.85 20.60 -29.71
C SER A 214 -3.21 20.85 -29.04
N ASN A 215 -3.21 21.71 -28.02
CA ASN A 215 -4.28 22.03 -27.06
C ASN A 215 -5.67 22.45 -27.62
N LYS A 216 -5.95 22.33 -28.92
CA LYS A 216 -7.26 22.74 -29.47
C LYS A 216 -8.09 21.61 -30.03
N ASP A 217 -7.49 20.52 -30.48
CA ASP A 217 -8.21 19.33 -30.91
C ASP A 217 -7.39 18.13 -30.49
N TRP A 218 -8.00 17.16 -29.81
CA TRP A 218 -7.43 15.87 -29.42
C TRP A 218 -7.09 14.99 -30.64
N GLN A 219 -6.67 15.58 -31.76
CA GLN A 219 -6.25 14.89 -32.97
C GLN A 219 -4.97 14.11 -32.68
N LEU A 220 -5.17 12.83 -32.45
CA LEU A 220 -4.11 11.84 -32.37
C LEU A 220 -3.29 11.87 -33.66
N SER A 221 -1.97 12.05 -33.55
CA SER A 221 -1.10 12.11 -34.73
C SER A 221 -1.25 10.84 -35.58
N GLN A 222 -1.29 11.00 -36.91
CA GLN A 222 -1.33 9.87 -37.85
C GLN A 222 -0.12 8.93 -37.66
N GLU A 223 1.01 9.48 -37.20
CA GLU A 223 2.21 8.73 -36.84
C GLU A 223 1.97 7.78 -35.66
N ALA A 224 1.31 8.25 -34.58
CA ALA A 224 0.97 7.41 -33.43
C ALA A 224 -0.03 6.30 -33.79
N ILE A 225 -1.02 6.61 -34.63
CA ILE A 225 -1.98 5.61 -35.16
C ILE A 225 -1.23 4.56 -35.99
N SER A 226 -0.36 5.00 -36.91
CA SER A 226 0.46 4.10 -37.72
C SER A 226 1.39 3.24 -36.87
N CYS A 227 1.95 3.78 -35.78
CA CYS A 227 2.77 3.05 -34.83
C CYS A 227 1.96 1.96 -34.10
N ALA A 228 0.76 2.27 -33.61
CA ALA A 228 -0.07 1.28 -32.91
C ALA A 228 -0.57 0.15 -33.83
N LEU A 229 -0.76 0.43 -35.12
CA LEU A 229 -1.14 -0.56 -36.13
C LEU A 229 0.05 -1.44 -36.56
N HIS A 230 1.18 -0.84 -36.93
CA HIS A 230 2.29 -1.55 -37.59
C HIS A 230 3.50 -1.79 -36.69
N GLY A 231 3.66 -1.03 -35.61
CA GLY A 231 4.82 -1.05 -34.73
C GLY A 231 5.99 -0.16 -35.16
N ASN A 232 5.78 0.77 -36.10
CA ASN A 232 6.80 1.73 -36.54
C ASN A 232 7.14 2.69 -35.38
N ASN A 233 8.42 2.91 -35.08
CA ASN A 233 8.87 3.78 -33.97
C ASN A 233 8.31 3.44 -32.58
N ILE A 234 7.90 2.19 -32.34
CA ILE A 234 7.42 1.72 -31.03
C ILE A 234 8.53 1.71 -29.98
N TYR A 235 8.18 1.97 -28.71
CA TYR A 235 9.11 1.74 -27.60
C TYR A 235 9.48 0.25 -27.53
N ALA A 236 10.73 -0.08 -27.88
CA ALA A 236 11.22 -1.46 -27.88
C ALA A 236 11.59 -1.97 -26.48
N ILE A 237 11.78 -1.06 -25.51
CA ILE A 237 12.20 -1.39 -24.15
C ILE A 237 10.96 -1.70 -23.30
N GLY A 238 10.96 -2.85 -22.62
CA GLY A 238 9.93 -3.20 -21.65
C GLY A 238 9.94 -2.33 -20.39
N CYS A 239 8.76 -2.11 -19.80
CA CYS A 239 8.59 -1.24 -18.64
C CYS A 239 9.31 -1.74 -17.39
N TYR A 240 9.52 -3.05 -17.23
CA TYR A 240 10.30 -3.59 -16.13
C TYR A 240 11.74 -3.06 -16.15
N LYS A 241 12.38 -3.01 -17.33
CA LYS A 241 13.75 -2.51 -17.46
C LYS A 241 13.81 -1.00 -17.15
N LYS A 242 12.86 -0.22 -17.66
CA LYS A 242 12.77 1.21 -17.34
C LYS A 242 12.51 1.47 -15.85
N LEU A 243 11.67 0.66 -15.23
CA LEU A 243 11.43 0.71 -13.79
C LEU A 243 12.72 0.42 -13.02
N LEU A 244 13.48 -0.61 -13.40
CA LEU A 244 14.79 -0.89 -12.78
C LEU A 244 15.77 0.28 -12.95
N ASP A 245 15.85 0.88 -14.14
CA ASP A 245 16.72 2.05 -14.37
C ASP A 245 16.35 3.20 -13.42
N ILE A 246 15.05 3.44 -13.22
CA ILE A 246 14.55 4.46 -12.28
C ILE A 246 14.84 4.09 -10.83
N LEU A 247 14.64 2.82 -10.45
CA LEU A 247 14.94 2.32 -9.11
C LEU A 247 16.43 2.47 -8.81
N HIS A 248 17.32 2.12 -9.74
CA HIS A 248 18.76 2.31 -9.60
C HIS A 248 19.15 3.79 -9.53
N SER A 249 18.55 4.62 -10.40
CA SER A 249 18.79 6.06 -10.38
C SER A 249 18.28 6.74 -9.11
N SER A 250 17.23 6.19 -8.48
CA SER A 250 16.55 6.76 -7.31
C SER A 250 16.84 5.98 -6.03
N GLN A 251 17.80 5.04 -6.05
CA GLN A 251 18.03 4.09 -4.96
C GLN A 251 18.33 4.80 -3.62
N THR A 252 19.04 5.92 -3.68
CA THR A 252 19.35 6.74 -2.50
C THR A 252 18.08 7.34 -1.88
N THR A 253 17.18 7.88 -2.72
CA THR A 253 15.90 8.43 -2.25
C THR A 253 15.04 7.34 -1.63
N ILE A 254 14.94 6.16 -2.27
CA ILE A 254 14.16 5.02 -1.75
C ILE A 254 14.70 4.58 -0.39
N PHE A 255 16.02 4.45 -0.25
CA PHE A 255 16.65 4.10 1.02
C PHE A 255 16.33 5.12 2.13
N ILE A 256 16.37 6.41 1.83
CA ILE A 256 16.01 7.47 2.79
C ILE A 256 14.54 7.34 3.22
N VAL A 257 13.61 7.12 2.28
CA VAL A 257 12.18 6.96 2.61
C VAL A 257 11.97 5.74 3.51
N ILE A 258 12.59 4.59 3.20
CA ILE A 258 12.49 3.38 4.03
C ILE A 258 13.03 3.64 5.44
N LEU A 259 14.20 4.28 5.56
CA LEU A 259 14.78 4.62 6.85
C LEU A 259 13.86 5.55 7.66
N LEU A 260 13.25 6.55 7.02
CA LEU A 260 12.30 7.46 7.68
C LEU A 260 11.06 6.72 8.19
N ILE A 261 10.52 5.77 7.42
CA ILE A 261 9.38 4.96 7.85
C ILE A 261 9.73 4.15 9.10
N ILE A 262 10.87 3.46 9.09
CA ILE A 262 11.36 2.70 10.26
C ILE A 262 11.51 3.62 11.47
N MET A 263 12.09 4.81 11.28
CA MET A 263 12.26 5.78 12.37
C MET A 263 10.91 6.26 12.94
N ILE A 264 9.90 6.48 12.09
CA ILE A 264 8.56 6.88 12.52
C ILE A 264 7.89 5.75 13.32
N GLU A 265 7.98 4.50 12.86
CA GLU A 265 7.42 3.34 13.56
C GLU A 265 8.11 3.12 14.92
N MET A 266 9.44 3.26 14.96
CA MET A 266 10.19 3.21 16.22
C MET A 266 9.79 4.34 17.18
N ALA A 267 9.64 5.57 16.68
CA ALA A 267 9.17 6.70 17.49
C ALA A 267 7.76 6.46 18.04
N ALA A 268 6.86 5.88 17.23
CA ALA A 268 5.51 5.52 17.67
C ALA A 268 5.53 4.47 18.80
N LEU A 269 6.36 3.44 18.68
CA LEU A 269 6.53 2.42 19.73
C LEU A 269 7.12 3.01 21.02
N ILE A 270 8.17 3.84 20.91
CA ILE A 270 8.74 4.54 22.06
C ILE A 270 7.68 5.41 22.75
N PHE A 271 6.87 6.13 21.97
CA PHE A 271 5.81 6.97 22.51
C PHE A 271 4.75 6.15 23.25
N VAL A 272 4.36 5.00 22.72
CA VAL A 272 3.46 4.07 23.41
C VAL A 272 4.08 3.56 24.72
N LEU A 273 5.36 3.17 24.73
CA LEU A 273 6.06 2.72 25.94
C LEU A 273 6.09 3.82 27.01
N VAL A 274 6.34 5.07 26.61
CA VAL A 274 6.29 6.23 27.53
C VAL A 274 4.90 6.41 28.12
N ILE A 275 3.84 6.32 27.30
CA ILE A 275 2.45 6.40 27.79
C ILE A 275 2.16 5.25 28.75
N TYR A 276 2.56 4.02 28.40
CA TYR A 276 2.34 2.84 29.22
C TYR A 276 3.00 2.97 30.59
N ASN A 277 4.29 3.34 30.63
CA ASN A 277 5.04 3.52 31.87
C ASN A 277 4.47 4.64 32.73
N ARG A 278 4.05 5.75 32.13
CA ARG A 278 3.45 6.86 32.88
C ARG A 278 2.11 6.47 33.50
N ASN A 279 1.27 5.75 32.75
CA ASN A 279 -0.01 5.26 33.26
C ASN A 279 0.19 4.26 34.42
N GLN A 280 1.22 3.40 34.34
CA GLN A 280 1.57 2.49 35.44
C GLN A 280 2.06 3.24 36.68
N MET A 281 2.93 4.25 36.52
CA MET A 281 3.41 5.09 37.63
C MET A 281 2.25 5.82 38.34
N ASN A 282 1.30 6.36 37.58
CA ASN A 282 0.12 7.02 38.16
C ASN A 282 -0.77 6.03 38.94
N ARG A 283 -0.95 4.80 38.44
CA ARG A 283 -1.68 3.74 39.17
C ARG A 283 -0.97 3.37 40.48
N LEU A 284 0.36 3.24 40.46
CA LEU A 284 1.16 2.95 41.65
C LEU A 284 1.05 4.08 42.68
N HIS A 285 1.10 5.35 42.27
CA HIS A 285 0.93 6.49 43.18
C HIS A 285 -0.43 6.47 43.91
N HIS A 286 -1.52 6.19 43.18
CA HIS A 286 -2.84 6.08 43.81
C HIS A 286 -2.97 4.90 44.77
N ILE A 287 -2.30 3.77 44.49
CA ILE A 287 -2.24 2.64 45.43
C ILE A 287 -1.44 3.05 46.69
N MET A 288 -0.35 3.79 46.53
CA MET A 288 0.47 4.28 47.65
C MET A 288 -0.25 5.33 48.51
N GLU A 289 -1.03 6.23 47.92
CA GLU A 289 -1.86 7.18 48.65
C GLU A 289 -3.06 6.52 49.36
N GLY A 290 -3.55 5.41 48.82
CA GLY A 290 -4.62 4.61 49.43
C GLY A 290 -4.16 3.64 50.53
N LEU A 291 -2.84 3.46 50.70
CA LEU A 291 -2.29 2.63 51.77
C LEU A 291 -2.28 3.43 53.09
N PRO A 292 -2.74 2.85 54.21
CA PRO A 292 -2.60 3.49 55.51
C PRO A 292 -1.11 3.74 55.80
N PRO A 293 -0.77 4.83 56.51
CA PRO A 293 0.63 5.17 56.78
C PRO A 293 1.34 3.97 57.45
N PRO A 294 2.61 3.69 57.11
CA PRO A 294 3.36 2.68 57.81
C PRO A 294 3.40 3.06 59.30
N TYR A 295 3.01 2.11 60.14
CA TYR A 295 3.06 2.24 61.60
C TYR A 295 4.40 2.85 62.04
N PRO A 296 4.43 3.75 63.03
CA PRO A 296 5.65 4.45 63.39
C PRO A 296 6.72 3.45 63.82
N THR A 297 7.90 3.57 63.19
CA THR A 297 9.14 2.92 63.63
C THR A 297 9.37 3.24 65.10
N ARG A 298 9.39 2.19 65.92
CA ARG A 298 9.70 2.22 67.35
C ARG A 298 11.07 2.87 67.57
N THR A 299 11.07 4.16 67.92
CA THR A 299 12.27 4.86 68.38
C THR A 299 12.83 4.16 69.62
N ARG A 300 14.14 3.87 69.56
CA ARG A 300 15.00 3.44 70.67
C ARG A 300 14.59 4.07 72.01
N MET A 301 14.21 3.24 72.97
CA MET A 301 14.36 3.60 74.39
C MET A 301 15.84 3.52 74.72
N ASN A 302 16.54 4.66 74.64
CA ASN A 302 17.80 4.84 75.35
C ASN A 302 17.46 5.18 76.81
N ASN A 303 17.49 4.20 77.69
CA ASN A 303 17.52 4.42 79.14
C ASN A 303 18.92 4.93 79.51
N ALA A 304 19.03 6.24 79.74
CA ALA A 304 20.11 6.83 80.50
C ALA A 304 19.53 7.37 81.81
N ASN A 305 19.98 6.79 82.92
CA ASN A 305 20.05 7.33 84.28
C ASN A 305 18.78 7.93 84.91
N LEU A 306 18.17 7.15 85.81
CA LEU A 306 17.51 7.67 87.00
C LEU A 306 18.10 6.98 88.25
N TYR A 307 19.13 7.60 88.82
CA TYR A 307 19.53 7.46 90.23
C TYR A 307 19.39 8.86 90.85
N PHE A 308 19.01 8.88 92.14
CA PHE A 308 18.74 10.04 93.03
C PHE A 308 17.32 10.62 93.02
N GLN A 309 16.44 10.18 93.94
CA GLN A 309 16.26 10.82 95.25
C GLN A 309 15.20 10.09 96.11
N ILE A 310 15.61 9.81 97.36
CA ILE A 310 14.87 9.38 98.57
C ILE A 310 14.42 7.92 98.62
#